data_AF-A0A368F2A6-F1
#
_entry.id   AF-A0A368F2A6-F1
#
_cell.length_a   1.000
_cell.length_b   1.000
_cell.length_c   1.000
_cell.angle_alpha   90.00
_cell.angle_beta   90.00
_cell.angle_gamma   90.00
#
_symmetry.space_group_name_H-M   'P 1'
#
loop_
_entity.id
_entity.type
_entity.pdbx_description
1 polymer ?
#
loop_
_entity_poly.entity_id
_entity_poly.type
_entity_poly.pdbx_seq_one_letter_code
_entity_poly.pdbx_strand_id
1 'polypeptide(L)'
;MYINTVRCCKCTAPLMEKLDDVTAELQKEKDRSKALECEVEDLQGEFELDRLDYLETIRKQDQQPKLLTQILEKIQPTIRKDSNYYNIEKVKKDAVWNEDECRWILPEMSVPNAHN
;
A
#
# COMPACT_ATOMS: atom_id res chain seq x y z
N MET A 1 -9.11 -80.76 3.06
CA MET A 1 -7.74 -80.67 2.50
C MET A 1 -7.52 -79.21 2.11
N TYR A 2 -6.66 -78.50 2.82
CA TYR A 2 -6.46 -77.05 2.68
C TYR A 2 -5.87 -76.71 1.30
N ILE A 3 -6.55 -75.82 0.56
CA ILE A 3 -6.05 -75.28 -0.70
C ILE A 3 -5.00 -74.22 -0.33
N ASN A 4 -3.73 -74.52 -0.66
CA ASN A 4 -2.58 -73.67 -0.40
C ASN A 4 -2.59 -72.44 -1.31
N THR A 5 -2.97 -71.28 -0.77
CA THR A 5 -2.73 -69.98 -1.41
C THR A 5 -1.28 -69.55 -1.15
N VAL A 6 -0.32 -70.14 -1.87
CA VAL A 6 1.07 -69.64 -1.85
C VAL A 6 1.10 -68.31 -2.61
N ARG A 7 1.00 -67.21 -1.88
CA ARG A 7 1.22 -65.85 -2.42
C ARG A 7 2.65 -65.78 -2.96
N CYS A 8 2.81 -65.56 -4.26
CA CYS A 8 4.12 -65.44 -4.90
C CYS A 8 4.82 -64.13 -4.46
N CYS A 9 5.73 -64.21 -3.49
CA CYS A 9 6.50 -63.05 -3.00
C CYS A 9 7.34 -62.33 -4.09
N LYS A 10 7.60 -62.98 -5.24
CA LYS A 10 8.37 -62.39 -6.34
C LYS A 10 7.59 -61.35 -7.15
N CYS A 11 6.25 -61.41 -7.17
CA CYS A 11 5.42 -60.43 -7.89
C CYS A 11 5.08 -59.21 -7.03
N THR A 12 5.22 -59.30 -5.69
CA THR A 12 4.87 -58.22 -4.75
C THR A 12 5.99 -57.21 -4.53
N ALA A 13 7.27 -57.61 -4.66
CA ALA A 13 8.40 -56.70 -4.42
C ALA A 13 8.48 -55.51 -5.40
N PRO A 14 8.32 -55.68 -6.73
CA PRO A 14 8.35 -54.54 -7.66
C PRO A 14 7.13 -53.61 -7.53
N LEU A 15 6.02 -54.12 -6.98
CA LEU A 15 4.84 -53.31 -6.68
C LEU A 15 5.04 -52.50 -5.39
N MET A 16 5.76 -53.06 -4.41
CA MET A 16 6.12 -52.35 -3.18
C MET A 16 7.09 -51.21 -3.46
N GLU A 17 8.14 -51.46 -4.25
CA GLU A 17 9.11 -50.41 -4.66
C GLU A 17 8.41 -49.23 -5.36
N LYS A 18 7.53 -49.51 -6.31
CA LYS A 18 6.72 -48.46 -6.96
C LYS A 18 5.80 -47.72 -5.99
N LEU A 19 5.26 -48.41 -5.00
CA LEU A 19 4.41 -47.78 -3.98
C LEU A 19 5.23 -46.85 -3.09
N ASP A 20 6.44 -47.24 -2.72
CA ASP A 20 7.38 -46.44 -1.93
C ASP A 20 7.80 -45.18 -2.72
N ASP A 21 8.17 -45.34 -3.99
CA ASP A 21 8.52 -44.22 -4.88
C ASP A 21 7.38 -43.21 -5.02
N VAL A 22 6.17 -43.70 -5.26
CA VAL A 22 4.98 -42.85 -5.39
C VAL A 22 4.65 -42.16 -4.07
N THR A 23 4.83 -42.84 -2.94
CA THR A 23 4.58 -42.27 -1.62
C THR A 23 5.60 -41.18 -1.29
N ALA A 24 6.87 -41.38 -1.67
CA ALA A 24 7.94 -40.40 -1.49
C ALA A 24 7.68 -39.13 -2.33
N GLU A 25 7.32 -39.27 -3.62
CA GLU A 25 7.01 -38.12 -4.46
C GLU A 25 5.75 -37.39 -3.97
N LEU A 26 4.72 -38.12 -3.54
CA LEU A 26 3.53 -37.52 -2.94
C LEU A 26 3.87 -36.71 -1.68
N GLN A 27 4.76 -37.21 -0.84
CA GLN A 27 5.17 -36.50 0.38
C GLN A 27 5.92 -35.21 0.03
N LYS A 28 6.85 -35.28 -0.94
CA LYS A 28 7.59 -34.12 -1.44
C LYS A 28 6.67 -33.04 -2.02
N GLU A 29 5.70 -33.41 -2.83
CA GLU A 29 4.74 -32.45 -3.40
C GLU A 29 3.80 -31.87 -2.32
N LYS A 30 3.43 -32.64 -1.29
CA LYS A 30 2.70 -32.10 -0.13
C LYS A 30 3.50 -31.06 0.63
N ASP A 31 4.78 -31.33 0.87
CA ASP A 31 5.64 -30.38 1.59
C ASP A 31 5.89 -29.12 0.76
N ARG A 32 6.00 -29.26 -0.56
CA ARG A 32 6.03 -28.13 -1.49
C ARG A 32 4.73 -27.31 -1.47
N SER A 33 3.56 -27.97 -1.48
CA SER A 33 2.26 -27.29 -1.41
C SER A 33 2.15 -26.46 -0.13
N LYS A 34 2.53 -27.04 1.01
CA LYS A 34 2.53 -26.33 2.30
C LYS A 34 3.47 -25.13 2.30
N ALA A 35 4.68 -25.28 1.74
CA ALA A 35 5.63 -24.17 1.65
C ALA A 35 5.07 -23.02 0.80
N LEU A 36 4.43 -23.33 -0.33
CA LEU A 36 3.79 -22.33 -1.19
C LEU A 36 2.56 -21.70 -0.51
N GLU A 37 1.77 -22.48 0.24
CA GLU A 37 0.65 -21.96 1.02
C GLU A 37 1.11 -20.96 2.07
N CYS A 38 2.19 -21.28 2.81
CA CYS A 38 2.78 -20.34 3.76
C CYS A 38 3.31 -19.06 3.08
N GLU A 39 4.00 -19.18 1.94
CA GLU A 39 4.49 -18.02 1.19
C GLU A 39 3.35 -17.13 0.71
N VAL A 40 2.22 -17.72 0.28
CA VAL A 40 1.03 -16.97 -0.10
C VAL A 40 0.42 -16.24 1.10
N GLU A 41 0.34 -16.89 2.26
CA GLU A 41 -0.18 -16.27 3.49
C GLU A 41 0.71 -15.11 3.95
N ASP A 42 2.04 -15.29 3.94
CA ASP A 42 3.01 -14.26 4.30
C ASP A 42 2.88 -13.04 3.37
N LEU A 43 2.86 -13.27 2.05
CA LEU A 43 2.69 -12.21 1.06
C LEU A 43 1.36 -11.47 1.24
N GLN A 44 0.26 -12.19 1.48
CA GLN A 44 -1.04 -11.57 1.75
C GLN A 44 -1.01 -10.68 3.00
N GLY A 45 -0.30 -11.13 4.04
CA GLY A 45 -0.06 -10.36 5.26
C GLY A 45 0.70 -9.07 4.99
N GLU A 46 1.81 -9.15 4.24
CA GLU A 46 2.60 -7.98 3.83
C GLU A 46 1.77 -6.98 3.01
N PHE A 47 0.99 -7.46 2.03
CA PHE A 47 0.13 -6.59 1.23
C PHE A 47 -0.95 -5.87 2.05
N GLU A 48 -1.55 -6.54 3.04
CA GLU A 48 -2.55 -5.91 3.89
C GLU A 48 -1.93 -4.86 4.82
N LEU A 49 -0.72 -5.11 5.35
CA LEU A 49 0.02 -4.13 6.14
C LEU A 49 0.37 -2.88 5.32
N ASP A 50 0.94 -3.07 4.13
CA ASP A 50 1.26 -1.97 3.22
C ASP A 50 0.00 -1.17 2.86
N ARG A 51 -1.11 -1.86 2.59
CA ARG A 51 -2.40 -1.22 2.31
C ARG A 51 -2.87 -0.37 3.50
N LEU A 52 -2.75 -0.86 4.73
CA LEU A 52 -3.12 -0.09 5.93
C LEU A 52 -2.26 1.16 6.08
N ASP A 53 -0.95 1.05 5.86
CA ASP A 53 -0.01 2.18 5.93
C ASP A 53 -0.27 3.23 4.83
N TYR A 54 -0.60 2.79 3.61
CA TYR A 54 -1.02 3.69 2.54
C TYR A 54 -2.32 4.43 2.89
N LEU A 55 -3.32 3.73 3.42
CA LEU A 55 -4.56 4.35 3.85
C LEU A 55 -4.34 5.37 4.98
N GLU A 56 -3.44 5.08 5.92
CA GLU A 56 -3.08 6.02 6.99
C GLU A 56 -2.36 7.25 6.45
N THR A 57 -1.48 7.08 5.46
CA THR A 57 -0.81 8.19 4.77
C THR A 57 -1.83 9.10 4.08
N ILE A 58 -2.80 8.53 3.35
CA ILE A 58 -3.88 9.30 2.71
C ILE A 58 -4.68 10.08 3.74
N ARG A 59 -5.07 9.44 4.86
CA ARG A 59 -5.81 10.11 5.94
C ARG A 59 -5.04 11.29 6.51
N LYS A 60 -3.73 11.13 6.77
CA LYS A 60 -2.87 12.22 7.26
C LYS A 60 -2.74 13.34 6.23
N GLN A 61 -2.57 12.99 4.95
CA GLN A 61 -2.52 13.94 3.85
C GLN A 61 -3.84 14.71 3.71
N ASP A 62 -4.99 14.09 3.93
CA ASP A 62 -6.31 14.74 3.91
C ASP A 62 -6.56 15.65 5.13
N GLN A 63 -5.92 15.35 6.27
CA GLN A 63 -6.02 16.15 7.49
C GLN A 63 -5.20 17.44 7.41
N GLN A 64 -4.01 17.41 6.79
CA GLN A 64 -3.12 18.57 6.66
C GLN A 64 -3.77 19.81 6.00
N PRO A 65 -4.42 19.73 4.81
CA PRO A 65 -5.04 20.90 4.19
C PRO A 65 -6.22 21.43 5.02
N LYS A 66 -6.94 20.58 5.75
CA LYS A 66 -8.01 21.00 6.67
C LYS A 66 -7.43 21.83 7.82
N LEU A 67 -6.34 21.36 8.44
CA LEU A 67 -5.64 22.10 9.49
C LEU A 67 -5.11 23.43 8.97
N LEU A 68 -4.44 23.44 7.82
CA LEU A 68 -3.92 24.67 7.20
C LEU A 68 -5.05 25.66 6.88
N THR A 69 -6.19 25.17 6.38
CA THR A 69 -7.38 26.00 6.13
C THR A 69 -7.90 26.63 7.42
N GLN A 70 -8.05 25.84 8.49
CA GLN A 70 -8.50 26.35 9.80
C GLN A 70 -7.53 27.39 10.38
N ILE A 71 -6.22 27.16 10.27
CA ILE A 71 -5.20 28.13 10.70
C ILE A 71 -5.33 29.41 9.87
N LEU A 72 -5.47 29.29 8.55
CA LEU A 72 -5.59 30.44 7.65
C LEU A 72 -6.84 31.27 7.95
N GLU A 73 -7.98 30.64 8.22
CA GLU A 73 -9.22 31.32 8.63
C GLU A 73 -9.04 32.11 9.93
N LYS A 74 -8.19 31.64 10.86
CA LYS A 74 -7.86 32.36 12.10
C LYS A 74 -6.90 33.52 11.87
N ILE A 75 -5.96 33.38 10.92
CA ILE A 75 -4.95 34.40 10.61
C ILE A 75 -5.49 35.48 9.67
N GLN A 76 -6.40 35.15 8.75
CA GLN A 76 -6.89 36.07 7.72
C GLN A 76 -7.35 37.43 8.28
N PRO A 77 -8.08 37.51 9.42
CA PRO A 77 -8.49 38.79 10.00
C PRO A 77 -7.34 39.66 10.52
N THR A 78 -6.17 39.08 10.77
CA THR A 78 -4.98 39.79 11.26
C THR A 78 -4.14 40.39 10.12
N ILE A 79 -4.40 39.97 8.88
CA ILE A 79 -3.77 40.52 7.69
C ILE A 79 -4.25 41.96 7.49
N ARG A 80 -3.33 42.86 7.16
CA ARG A 80 -3.66 44.27 6.92
C ARG A 80 -4.62 44.40 5.74
N LYS A 81 -5.68 45.21 5.91
CA LYS A 81 -6.72 45.42 4.90
C LYS A 81 -6.23 46.08 3.60
N ASP A 82 -5.10 46.78 3.65
CA ASP A 82 -4.47 47.40 2.48
C ASP A 82 -3.58 46.43 1.69
N SER A 83 -3.30 45.23 2.21
CA SER A 83 -2.57 44.20 1.46
C SER A 83 -3.47 43.51 0.43
N ASN A 84 -2.92 43.20 -0.74
CA ASN A 84 -3.59 42.32 -1.71
C ASN A 84 -3.93 40.94 -1.12
N TYR A 85 -3.14 40.47 -0.14
CA TYR A 85 -3.38 39.19 0.55
C TYR A 85 -4.52 39.22 1.58
N TYR A 86 -5.11 40.39 1.86
CA TYR A 86 -6.33 40.43 2.67
C TYR A 86 -7.47 39.67 1.99
N ASN A 87 -7.55 39.73 0.66
CA ASN A 87 -8.50 38.95 -0.14
C ASN A 87 -7.84 37.66 -0.64
N ILE A 88 -7.83 36.65 0.23
CA ILE A 88 -7.23 35.34 -0.06
C ILE A 88 -7.91 34.65 -1.26
N GLU A 89 -9.22 34.83 -1.46
CA GLU A 89 -9.92 34.24 -2.60
C GLU A 89 -9.43 34.81 -3.93
N LYS A 90 -9.09 36.10 -3.96
CA LYS A 90 -8.43 36.71 -5.12
C LYS A 90 -7.03 36.13 -5.33
N VAL A 91 -6.23 36.00 -4.27
CA VAL A 91 -4.89 35.38 -4.35
C VAL A 91 -4.95 33.97 -4.92
N LYS A 92 -5.90 33.15 -4.46
CA LYS A 92 -6.12 31.78 -4.99
C LYS A 92 -6.48 31.78 -6.47
N LYS A 93 -7.34 32.71 -6.91
CA LYS A 93 -7.75 32.84 -8.32
C LYS A 93 -6.60 33.28 -9.22
N ASP A 94 -5.72 34.13 -8.71
CA ASP A 94 -4.58 34.67 -9.45
C ASP A 94 -3.34 33.75 -9.36
N ALA A 95 -3.39 32.70 -8.52
CA ALA A 95 -2.32 31.72 -8.39
C ALA A 95 -2.29 30.75 -9.58
N VAL A 96 -1.08 30.35 -9.97
CA VAL A 96 -0.86 29.46 -11.12
C VAL A 96 -0.09 28.22 -10.66
N TRP A 97 -0.58 27.03 -11.02
CA TRP A 97 0.15 25.78 -10.78
C TRP A 97 1.33 25.70 -11.74
N ASN A 98 2.53 25.53 -11.19
CA ASN A 98 3.74 25.25 -11.95
C ASN A 98 4.06 23.76 -11.83
N GLU A 99 3.93 23.01 -12.93
CA GLU A 99 4.22 21.58 -12.98
C GLU A 99 5.71 21.27 -12.80
N ASP A 100 6.60 22.09 -13.35
CA ASP A 100 8.05 21.87 -13.27
C ASP A 100 8.57 22.03 -11.83
N GLU A 101 8.02 22.99 -11.09
CA GLU A 101 8.37 23.26 -9.70
C GLU A 101 7.47 22.50 -8.69
N CYS A 102 6.46 21.78 -9.18
CA CYS A 102 5.43 21.10 -8.37
C CYS A 102 4.85 21.99 -7.26
N ARG A 103 4.58 23.26 -7.57
CA ARG A 103 4.05 24.23 -6.58
C ARG A 103 3.17 25.30 -7.20
N TRP A 104 2.35 25.93 -6.36
CA TRP A 104 1.61 27.13 -6.72
C TRP A 104 2.52 28.35 -6.72
N ILE A 105 2.52 29.09 -7.82
CA ILE A 105 3.11 30.43 -7.92
C ILE A 105 2.04 31.43 -7.48
N LEU A 106 2.31 32.11 -6.36
CA LEU A 106 1.41 33.12 -5.79
C LEU A 106 1.77 34.52 -6.32
N PRO A 107 0.79 35.43 -6.45
CA PRO A 107 1.06 36.85 -6.71
C PRO A 107 2.01 37.45 -5.68
N GLU A 108 2.84 38.41 -6.07
CA GLU A 108 3.72 39.08 -5.11
C GLU A 108 2.91 39.87 -4.05
N MET A 109 3.39 39.87 -2.80
CA MET A 109 2.77 40.65 -1.73
C MET A 109 3.00 42.14 -1.98
N SER A 110 1.92 42.92 -2.00
CA SER A 110 1.97 44.37 -2.20
C SER A 110 1.10 45.09 -1.18
N VAL A 111 1.62 46.17 -0.60
CA VAL A 111 0.82 47.15 0.15
C VAL A 111 0.96 48.52 -0.53
N PRO A 112 -0.15 49.24 -0.80
CA PRO A 112 -0.17 50.48 -1.58
C PRO A 112 0.81 51.57 -1.12
N ASN A 113 1.27 51.54 0.12
CA ASN A 113 2.15 52.56 0.70
C ASN A 113 3.55 52.04 1.10
N ALA A 114 4.04 50.92 0.56
CA ALA A 114 5.42 50.44 0.80
C ALA A 114 6.48 51.13 -0.08
N HIS A 115 6.09 52.10 -0.91
CA HIS A 115 7.03 52.99 -1.60
C HIS A 115 7.07 54.34 -0.88
N ASN A 116 7.99 54.45 0.06
CA ASN A 116 8.64 55.69 0.42
C ASN A 116 10.13 55.40 0.66
#